data_AF-A0A7S0M1W2-F1
#
_entry.id   AF-A0A7S0M1W2-F1
#
_cell.length_a   1.000
_cell.length_b   1.000
_cell.length_c   1.000
_cell.angle_alpha   90.00
_cell.angle_beta   90.00
_cell.angle_gamma   90.00
#
_symmetry.space_group_name_H-M   'P 1'
#
loop_
_entity.id
_entity.type
_entity.pdbx_description
1 polymer ?
#
loop_
_entity_poly.entity_id
_entity_poly.type
_entity_poly.pdbx_seq_one_letter_code
_entity_poly.pdbx_strand_id
1 'polypeptide(L)'
;GGGGGRDEPWYTFEFGPVHVVVVSSEHDLAAQRPWLDAALAARNRTRTPWSVVAGHRPMYLSSLPVGDIQASAAELRAAWEEVLVRREVDLYLAGHHHSYQRTCPVAAGACRPGAPVHIVAGMGGYHLSPTAEPGRPAIFAHIDGRRHGYGRLSAGPDRLLWGV
;
A
#
# COMPACT_ATOMS: atom_id res chain seq x y z
N GLY A 1 17.18 -2.37 20.81
CA GLY A 1 17.54 -1.60 19.61
C GLY A 1 16.26 -1.11 18.99
N GLY A 2 15.98 0.19 19.09
CA GLY A 2 14.82 0.83 18.46
C GLY A 2 15.30 1.59 17.23
N GLY A 3 14.93 1.11 16.05
CA GLY A 3 15.16 1.79 14.77
C GLY A 3 13.88 2.50 14.35
N GLY A 4 14.01 3.76 13.94
CA GLY A 4 12.91 4.70 13.71
C GLY A 4 13.22 6.07 14.31
N GLY A 5 14.44 6.58 14.11
CA GLY A 5 14.78 7.97 14.44
C GLY A 5 14.05 8.97 13.54
N ARG A 6 14.02 10.25 13.94
CA ARG A 6 13.32 11.34 13.23
C ARG A 6 13.83 11.63 11.80
N ASP A 7 14.95 11.00 11.41
CA ASP A 7 15.61 11.18 10.10
C ASP A 7 15.66 9.89 9.27
N GLU A 8 14.94 8.82 9.67
CA GLU A 8 14.85 7.60 8.87
C GLU A 8 13.74 7.72 7.81
N PRO A 9 13.95 7.24 6.56
CA PRO A 9 12.96 7.34 5.49
C PRO A 9 11.77 6.37 5.65
N TRP A 10 11.76 5.59 6.73
CA TRP A 10 10.66 4.74 7.18
C TRP A 10 10.43 4.98 8.68
N TYR A 11 9.17 5.02 9.11
CA TYR A 11 8.79 5.35 10.48
C TYR A 11 7.34 4.94 10.77
N THR A 12 6.89 5.08 12.01
CA THR A 12 5.50 4.86 12.40
C THR A 12 4.92 6.05 13.13
N PHE A 13 3.60 6.19 13.08
CA PHE A 13 2.84 7.11 13.92
C PHE A 13 1.40 6.63 14.08
N GLU A 14 0.74 7.11 15.13
CA GLU A 14 -0.70 6.90 15.34
C GLU A 14 -1.46 8.18 14.96
N PHE A 15 -2.56 8.03 14.21
CA PHE A 15 -3.48 9.13 13.93
C PHE A 15 -4.92 8.68 14.20
N GLY A 16 -5.48 9.12 15.32
CA GLY A 16 -6.78 8.64 15.78
C GLY A 16 -6.78 7.11 15.93
N PRO A 17 -7.72 6.37 15.32
CA PRO A 17 -7.81 4.91 15.42
C PRO A 17 -6.90 4.16 14.43
N VAL A 18 -5.92 4.82 13.80
CA VAL A 18 -5.09 4.24 12.75
C VAL A 18 -3.62 4.20 13.19
N HIS A 19 -3.02 3.02 13.13
CA HIS A 19 -1.57 2.81 13.17
C HIS A 19 -1.03 2.92 11.75
N VAL A 20 -0.20 3.92 11.50
CA VAL A 20 0.39 4.16 10.17
C VAL A 20 1.85 3.73 10.20
N VAL A 21 2.23 2.88 9.25
CA VAL A 21 3.61 2.46 9.02
C VAL A 21 4.04 2.98 7.65
N VAL A 22 4.99 3.91 7.64
CA VAL A 22 5.59 4.44 6.42
C VAL A 22 6.83 3.63 6.11
N VAL A 23 6.88 3.05 4.91
CA VAL A 23 7.98 2.23 4.39
C VAL A 23 8.70 2.98 3.27
N SER A 24 9.99 2.70 3.07
CA SER A 24 10.71 3.22 1.92
C SER A 24 10.91 2.13 0.87
N SER A 25 10.24 2.28 -0.28
CA SER A 25 10.33 1.37 -1.41
C SER A 25 11.54 1.58 -2.32
N GLU A 26 12.38 2.56 -2.02
CA GLU A 26 13.60 2.89 -2.80
C GLU A 26 14.89 2.43 -2.10
N HIS A 27 14.75 1.75 -0.95
CA HIS A 27 15.87 1.23 -0.16
C HIS A 27 15.80 -0.30 -0.09
N ASP A 28 16.79 -0.94 0.52
CA ASP A 28 16.85 -2.39 0.67
C ASP A 28 15.62 -2.94 1.39
N LEU A 29 14.73 -3.57 0.62
CA LEU A 29 13.45 -4.10 1.06
C LEU A 29 13.64 -5.28 2.03
N ALA A 30 14.68 -6.08 1.82
CA ALA A 30 14.98 -7.25 2.65
C ALA A 30 15.54 -6.80 4.00
N ALA A 31 16.40 -5.79 4.02
CA ALA A 31 16.91 -5.20 5.26
C ALA A 31 15.81 -4.47 6.06
N GLN A 32 14.83 -3.88 5.38
CA GLN A 32 13.70 -3.20 6.03
C GLN A 32 12.65 -4.19 6.59
N ARG A 33 12.55 -5.41 6.05
CA ARG A 33 11.51 -6.40 6.40
C ARG A 33 11.43 -6.73 7.91
N PRO A 34 12.54 -6.97 8.66
CA PRO A 34 12.46 -7.23 10.09
C PRO A 34 11.92 -6.05 10.89
N TRP A 35 12.30 -4.82 10.50
CA TRP A 35 11.78 -3.60 11.12
C TRP A 35 10.29 -3.44 10.85
N LEU A 36 9.84 -3.64 9.61
CA LEU A 36 8.43 -3.58 9.21
C LEU A 36 7.58 -4.56 10.01
N ASP A 37 8.07 -5.80 10.17
CA ASP A 37 7.37 -6.82 10.96
C ASP A 37 7.23 -6.41 12.43
N ALA A 38 8.30 -5.89 13.04
CA ALA A 38 8.28 -5.40 14.43
C ALA A 38 7.39 -4.17 14.60
N ALA A 39 7.44 -3.22 13.67
CA ALA A 39 6.63 -2.01 13.65
C ALA A 39 5.12 -2.31 13.57
N LEU A 40 4.73 -3.32 12.79
CA LEU A 40 3.35 -3.79 12.71
C LEU A 40 2.93 -4.60 13.93
N ALA A 41 3.85 -5.39 14.51
CA ALA A 41 3.60 -6.18 15.72
C ALA A 41 3.36 -5.30 16.96
N ALA A 42 3.98 -4.13 17.02
CA ALA A 42 3.88 -3.20 18.14
C ALA A 42 2.52 -2.48 18.24
N ARG A 43 1.62 -2.61 17.24
CA ARG A 43 0.34 -1.87 17.23
C ARG A 43 -0.55 -2.30 18.39
N ASN A 44 -1.17 -1.32 19.04
CA ASN A 44 -2.17 -1.58 20.05
C ASN A 44 -3.58 -1.62 19.42
N ARG A 45 -4.10 -2.83 19.18
CA ARG A 45 -5.39 -3.05 18.50
C ARG A 45 -6.61 -2.44 19.21
N THR A 46 -6.54 -2.17 20.51
CA THR A 46 -7.66 -1.52 21.23
C THR A 46 -7.68 0.00 21.01
N ARG A 47 -6.53 0.61 20.76
CA ARG A 47 -6.38 2.05 20.49
C ARG A 47 -6.43 2.35 18.99
N THR A 48 -5.73 1.54 18.20
CA THR A 48 -5.62 1.64 16.75
C THR A 48 -6.07 0.32 16.10
N PRO A 49 -7.38 0.09 15.96
CA PRO A 49 -7.88 -1.14 15.33
C PRO A 49 -7.36 -1.29 13.89
N TRP A 50 -7.20 -0.18 13.18
CA TRP A 50 -6.76 -0.14 11.78
C TRP A 50 -5.25 -0.03 11.65
N SER A 51 -4.69 -0.77 10.68
CA SER A 51 -3.28 -0.71 10.30
C SER A 51 -3.15 -0.35 8.83
N VAL A 52 -2.46 0.75 8.54
CA VAL A 52 -2.20 1.23 7.18
C VAL A 52 -0.71 1.25 6.94
N VAL A 53 -0.27 0.62 5.85
CA VAL A 53 1.12 0.72 5.38
C VAL A 53 1.15 1.66 4.18
N ALA A 54 2.06 2.63 4.18
CA ALA A 54 2.20 3.60 3.09
C ALA A 54 3.63 3.56 2.52
N GLY A 55 3.76 3.46 1.20
CA GLY A 55 5.05 3.50 0.48
C GLY A 55 4.94 4.28 -0.82
N HIS A 56 6.06 4.48 -1.52
CA HIS A 56 6.03 5.17 -2.82
C HIS A 56 5.57 4.23 -3.94
N ARG A 57 6.26 3.11 -4.14
CA ARG A 57 5.99 2.14 -5.23
C ARG A 57 4.87 1.14 -4.88
N PRO A 58 4.02 0.75 -5.85
CA PRO A 58 2.93 -0.18 -5.62
C PRO A 58 3.36 -1.66 -5.65
N MET A 59 2.82 -2.48 -4.73
CA MET A 59 2.95 -3.95 -4.79
C MET A 59 2.06 -4.61 -5.85
N TYR A 60 0.89 -4.04 -6.12
CA TYR A 60 -0.02 -4.50 -7.18
C TYR A 60 -0.30 -3.33 -8.10
N LEU A 61 -0.02 -3.52 -9.38
CA LEU A 61 -0.21 -2.49 -10.39
C LEU A 61 -0.70 -3.09 -11.72
N SER A 62 -1.76 -2.51 -12.25
CA SER A 62 -2.18 -2.71 -13.64
C SER A 62 -1.66 -1.55 -14.48
N SER A 63 -0.64 -1.83 -15.28
CA SER A 63 -0.01 -0.87 -16.18
C SER A 63 0.39 -1.56 -17.48
N LEU A 64 0.71 -0.78 -18.51
CA LEU A 64 1.50 -1.31 -19.61
C LEU A 64 2.90 -1.73 -19.10
N PRO A 65 3.55 -2.74 -19.71
CA PRO A 65 4.88 -3.22 -19.31
C PRO A 65 5.97 -2.24 -19.78
N VAL A 66 5.99 -1.04 -19.20
CA VAL A 66 6.95 0.01 -19.51
C VAL A 66 7.84 0.25 -18.29
N GLY A 67 9.15 0.31 -18.52
CA GLY A 67 10.13 0.52 -17.45
C GLY A 67 10.24 -0.66 -16.47
N ASP A 68 10.64 -0.36 -15.24
CA ASP A 68 10.93 -1.31 -14.15
C ASP A 68 9.71 -1.58 -13.24
N ILE A 69 8.55 -1.01 -13.55
CA ILE A 69 7.46 -0.89 -12.58
C ILE A 69 6.83 -2.23 -12.20
N GLN A 70 6.76 -3.18 -13.14
CA GLN A 70 6.25 -4.53 -12.86
C GLN A 70 7.27 -5.40 -12.11
N ALA A 71 8.56 -5.19 -12.36
CA ALA A 71 9.65 -5.86 -11.65
C ALA A 71 9.73 -5.39 -10.19
N SER A 72 9.74 -4.08 -9.96
CA SER A 72 9.73 -3.50 -8.61
C SER A 72 8.47 -3.90 -7.81
N ALA A 73 7.30 -3.99 -8.45
CA ALA A 73 6.09 -4.51 -7.82
C ALA A 73 6.26 -5.99 -7.37
N ALA A 74 6.94 -6.81 -8.17
CA ALA A 74 7.23 -8.21 -7.82
C ALA A 74 8.23 -8.33 -6.66
N GLU A 75 9.28 -7.50 -6.63
CA GLU A 75 10.25 -7.44 -5.54
C GLU A 75 9.60 -7.03 -4.22
N LEU A 76 8.73 -6.01 -4.25
CA LEU A 76 7.96 -5.58 -3.07
C LEU A 76 7.05 -6.69 -2.55
N ARG A 77 6.34 -7.40 -3.44
CA ARG A 77 5.50 -8.54 -3.02
C ARG A 77 6.35 -9.64 -2.38
N ALA A 78 7.48 -9.99 -3.00
CA ALA A 78 8.39 -11.01 -2.48
C ALA A 78 8.96 -10.63 -1.09
N ALA A 79 9.25 -9.36 -0.87
CA ALA A 79 9.81 -8.88 0.39
C ALA A 79 8.77 -8.74 1.50
N TRP A 80 7.58 -8.20 1.21
CA TRP A 80 6.69 -7.66 2.25
C TRP A 80 5.28 -8.27 2.29
N GLU A 81 4.77 -8.89 1.21
CA GLU A 81 3.37 -9.36 1.17
C GLU A 81 3.04 -10.31 2.33
N GLU A 82 3.93 -11.27 2.59
CA GLU A 82 3.78 -12.24 3.68
C GLU A 82 3.64 -11.56 5.05
N VAL A 83 4.45 -10.51 5.30
CA VAL A 83 4.42 -9.75 6.55
C VAL A 83 3.10 -9.00 6.68
N LEU A 84 2.65 -8.33 5.62
CA LEU A 84 1.42 -7.53 5.62
C LEU A 84 0.18 -8.39 5.83
N VAL A 85 0.12 -9.56 5.18
CA VAL A 85 -0.97 -10.53 5.36
C VAL A 85 -0.94 -11.09 6.79
N ARG A 86 0.21 -11.56 7.28
CA ARG A 86 0.34 -12.15 8.62
C ARG A 86 0.03 -11.15 9.74
N ARG A 87 0.34 -9.86 9.54
CA ARG A 87 0.08 -8.80 10.51
C ARG A 87 -1.31 -8.17 10.39
N GLU A 88 -2.14 -8.69 9.47
CA GLU A 88 -3.52 -8.25 9.24
C GLU A 88 -3.56 -6.75 8.95
N VAL A 89 -2.76 -6.32 7.95
CA VAL A 89 -2.78 -4.94 7.45
C VAL A 89 -4.05 -4.73 6.64
N ASP A 90 -4.79 -3.66 6.93
CA ASP A 90 -6.05 -3.37 6.26
C ASP A 90 -5.83 -2.78 4.86
N LEU A 91 -4.84 -1.88 4.75
CA LEU A 91 -4.63 -1.07 3.56
C LEU A 91 -3.14 -0.84 3.29
N TYR A 92 -2.73 -1.08 2.05
CA TYR A 92 -1.46 -0.61 1.50
C TYR A 92 -1.71 0.56 0.55
N LEU A 93 -1.16 1.73 0.88
CA LEU A 93 -1.23 2.95 0.07
C LEU A 93 0.07 3.17 -0.69
N ALA A 94 -0.04 3.40 -1.99
CA ALA A 94 1.08 3.71 -2.86
C ALA A 94 0.79 4.89 -3.79
N GLY A 95 1.86 5.49 -4.31
CA GLY A 95 1.83 6.45 -5.41
C GLY A 95 2.56 5.89 -6.62
N HIS A 96 3.59 6.61 -7.06
CA HIS A 96 4.51 6.28 -8.15
C HIS A 96 3.88 6.18 -9.54
N HIS A 97 2.90 5.31 -9.76
CA HIS A 97 2.15 5.26 -11.01
C HIS A 97 1.05 6.33 -11.02
N HIS A 98 1.04 7.18 -12.04
CA HIS A 98 0.16 8.36 -12.08
C HIS A 98 -1.26 8.01 -12.53
N SER A 99 -1.94 7.21 -11.72
CA SER A 99 -3.33 6.77 -11.87
C SER A 99 -3.95 6.54 -10.49
N TYR A 100 -5.27 6.37 -10.45
CA TYR A 100 -5.94 5.70 -9.35
C TYR A 100 -6.18 4.23 -9.65
N GLN A 101 -5.84 3.34 -8.72
CA GLN A 101 -6.17 1.91 -8.81
C GLN A 101 -6.53 1.39 -7.42
N ARG A 102 -7.46 0.45 -7.36
CA ARG A 102 -7.83 -0.22 -6.11
C ARG A 102 -8.10 -1.69 -6.37
N THR A 103 -7.52 -2.56 -5.53
CA THR A 103 -7.75 -3.99 -5.59
C THR A 103 -8.96 -4.42 -4.75
N CYS A 104 -9.44 -5.65 -4.95
CA CYS A 104 -10.05 -6.42 -3.86
C CYS A 104 -9.01 -6.66 -2.74
N PRO A 105 -9.41 -7.10 -1.53
CA PRO A 105 -8.49 -7.76 -0.60
C PRO A 105 -7.69 -8.83 -1.35
N VAL A 106 -6.37 -8.74 -1.41
CA VAL A 106 -5.55 -9.58 -2.30
C VAL A 106 -4.34 -10.15 -1.56
N ALA A 107 -4.07 -11.43 -1.82
CA ALA A 107 -2.83 -12.08 -1.40
C ALA A 107 -2.43 -13.14 -2.44
N ALA A 108 -1.14 -13.22 -2.77
CA ALA A 108 -0.60 -14.14 -3.76
C ALA A 108 -1.33 -14.06 -5.13
N GLY A 109 -1.67 -12.85 -5.57
CA GLY A 109 -2.28 -12.59 -6.87
C GLY A 109 -3.77 -12.94 -7.00
N ALA A 110 -4.45 -13.31 -5.91
CA ALA A 110 -5.87 -13.65 -5.92
C ALA A 110 -6.67 -12.90 -4.85
N CYS A 111 -7.94 -12.63 -5.12
CA CYS A 111 -8.83 -12.03 -4.13
C CYS A 111 -9.00 -12.96 -2.93
N ARG A 112 -8.70 -12.46 -1.73
CA ARG A 112 -8.64 -13.21 -0.47
C ARG A 112 -9.25 -12.35 0.65
N PRO A 113 -10.43 -12.71 1.18
CA PRO A 113 -11.02 -12.00 2.33
C PRO A 113 -10.04 -11.92 3.51
N GLY A 114 -9.96 -10.75 4.15
CA GLY A 114 -9.04 -10.49 5.27
C GLY A 114 -7.60 -10.16 4.86
N ALA A 115 -7.25 -10.23 3.57
CA ALA A 115 -5.97 -9.72 3.08
C ALA A 115 -6.01 -8.19 2.90
N PRO A 116 -4.84 -7.52 2.79
CA PRO A 116 -4.79 -6.10 2.56
C PRO A 116 -5.49 -5.69 1.27
N VAL A 117 -6.19 -4.56 1.29
CA VAL A 117 -6.55 -3.83 0.07
C VAL A 117 -5.34 -3.01 -0.37
N HIS A 118 -5.03 -3.00 -1.66
CA HIS A 118 -3.97 -2.16 -2.21
C HIS A 118 -4.58 -1.02 -3.02
N ILE A 119 -4.11 0.19 -2.76
CA ILE A 119 -4.52 1.39 -3.49
C ILE A 119 -3.30 2.09 -4.04
N VAL A 120 -3.38 2.41 -5.33
CA VAL A 120 -2.49 3.35 -6.00
C VAL A 120 -3.24 4.67 -6.11
N ALA A 121 -2.72 5.73 -5.51
CA ALA A 121 -3.26 7.09 -5.57
C ALA A 121 -2.19 8.07 -6.05
N GLY A 122 -1.53 7.76 -7.18
CA GLY A 122 -0.42 8.56 -7.72
C GLY A 122 -0.85 9.69 -8.66
N MET A 123 -2.15 9.95 -8.81
CA MET A 123 -2.73 10.92 -9.75
C MET A 123 -2.73 12.38 -9.25
N GLY A 124 -1.73 12.78 -8.47
CA GLY A 124 -1.74 14.06 -7.75
C GLY A 124 -1.51 15.32 -8.59
N GLY A 125 -1.02 15.20 -9.84
CA GLY A 125 -0.83 16.37 -10.71
C GLY A 125 0.16 16.24 -11.86
N TYR A 126 1.03 15.22 -11.88
CA TYR A 126 1.95 14.99 -13.01
C TYR A 126 1.24 14.29 -14.19
N HIS A 127 1.92 14.14 -15.33
CA HIS A 127 1.40 13.40 -16.49
C HIS A 127 0.87 12.01 -16.10
N LEU A 128 -0.39 11.76 -16.44
CA LEU A 128 -1.07 10.51 -16.13
C LEU A 128 -0.43 9.34 -16.88
N SER A 129 -0.43 8.18 -16.22
CA SER A 129 0.17 6.96 -16.76
C SER A 129 -0.90 6.05 -17.38
N PRO A 130 -0.63 5.45 -18.56
CA PRO A 130 -1.57 4.52 -19.18
C PRO A 130 -1.72 3.26 -18.33
N THR A 131 -2.95 2.74 -18.27
CA THR A 131 -3.29 1.53 -17.53
C THR A 131 -3.63 0.41 -18.52
N ALA A 132 -3.53 -0.86 -18.09
CA ALA A 132 -3.83 -1.99 -18.95
C ALA A 132 -5.35 -2.18 -19.08
N GLU A 133 -5.99 -1.38 -19.94
CA GLU A 133 -7.42 -1.50 -20.28
C GLU A 133 -7.62 -1.38 -21.80
N PRO A 134 -8.16 -2.41 -22.49
CA PRO A 134 -8.66 -3.69 -21.96
C PRO A 134 -7.53 -4.65 -21.53
N GLY A 135 -7.83 -5.61 -20.64
CA GLY A 135 -6.87 -6.63 -20.18
C GLY A 135 -6.45 -6.54 -18.71
N ARG A 136 -7.13 -5.71 -17.92
CA ARG A 136 -6.91 -5.54 -16.49
C ARG A 136 -7.07 -6.86 -15.72
N PRO A 137 -6.16 -7.19 -14.78
CA PRO A 137 -6.33 -8.34 -13.89
C PRO A 137 -7.60 -8.26 -13.02
N ALA A 138 -8.23 -9.40 -12.78
CA ALA A 138 -9.49 -9.49 -12.03
C ALA A 138 -9.40 -8.97 -10.58
N ILE A 139 -8.19 -8.94 -10.00
CA ILE A 139 -7.95 -8.42 -8.65
C ILE A 139 -8.21 -6.91 -8.53
N PHE A 140 -8.20 -6.14 -9.62
CA PHE A 140 -8.49 -4.71 -9.56
C PHE A 140 -10.00 -4.48 -9.53
N ALA A 141 -10.52 -3.86 -8.47
CA ALA A 141 -11.92 -3.48 -8.39
C ALA A 141 -12.20 -2.17 -9.14
N HIS A 142 -11.19 -1.29 -9.23
CA HIS A 142 -11.33 0.00 -9.90
C HIS A 142 -9.98 0.49 -10.45
N ILE A 143 -10.01 1.13 -11.62
CA ILE A 143 -8.87 1.81 -12.24
C ILE A 143 -9.36 3.09 -12.92
N ASP A 144 -8.68 4.20 -12.67
CA ASP A 144 -8.82 5.45 -13.42
C ASP A 144 -7.43 6.02 -13.73
N GLY A 145 -7.02 5.94 -15.01
CA GLY A 145 -5.78 6.55 -15.51
C GLY A 145 -6.00 7.84 -16.28
N ARG A 146 -7.17 8.48 -16.16
CA ARG A 146 -7.62 9.58 -17.03
C ARG A 146 -7.81 10.90 -16.30
N ARG A 147 -7.76 10.92 -14.97
CA ARG A 147 -8.02 12.12 -14.16
C ARG A 147 -6.98 12.26 -13.06
N HIS A 148 -6.72 13.52 -12.71
CA HIS A 148 -6.05 13.88 -11.47
C HIS A 148 -7.03 13.87 -10.30
N GLY A 149 -6.50 13.72 -9.10
CA GLY A 149 -7.29 13.75 -7.88
C GLY A 149 -6.50 13.31 -6.65
N TYR A 150 -7.23 13.06 -5.58
CA TYR A 150 -6.69 12.57 -4.31
C TYR A 150 -7.67 11.61 -3.67
N GLY A 151 -7.18 10.77 -2.75
CA GLY A 151 -8.01 9.92 -1.93
C GLY A 151 -8.23 10.50 -0.54
N ARG A 152 -9.32 10.12 0.10
CA ARG A 152 -9.61 10.45 1.50
C ARG A 152 -9.93 9.19 2.30
N LEU A 153 -9.13 8.96 3.36
CA LEU A 153 -9.39 7.94 4.36
C LEU A 153 -10.15 8.56 5.54
N SER A 154 -11.26 7.95 5.95
CA SER A 154 -11.99 8.30 7.17
C SER A 154 -12.06 7.06 8.07
N ALA A 155 -11.66 7.19 9.33
CA ALA A 155 -11.54 6.05 10.24
C ALA A 155 -12.32 6.30 11.54
N GLY A 156 -13.18 5.35 11.89
CA GLY A 156 -13.84 5.24 13.19
C GLY A 156 -13.38 3.98 13.93
N PRO A 157 -13.96 3.65 15.10
CA PRO A 157 -13.58 2.44 15.83
C PRO A 157 -14.01 1.14 15.12
N ASP A 158 -15.05 1.18 14.30
CA ASP A 158 -15.71 0.04 13.66
C ASP A 158 -15.68 0.07 12.12
N ARG A 159 -15.19 1.17 11.51
CA ARG A 159 -15.19 1.36 10.05
C ARG A 159 -13.96 2.12 9.57
N LEU A 160 -13.44 1.66 8.43
CA LEU A 160 -12.42 2.33 7.63
C LEU A 160 -12.98 2.60 6.23
N LEU A 161 -13.14 3.87 5.87
CA LEU A 161 -13.79 4.28 4.62
C LEU A 161 -12.78 4.99 3.71
N TRP A 162 -12.71 4.54 2.46
CA TRP A 162 -11.91 5.17 1.41
C TRP A 162 -12.81 5.82 0.35
N GLY A 163 -12.59 7.11 0.08
CA GLY A 163 -13.21 7.86 -1.01
C GLY A 163 -12.18 8.41 -1.99
N VAL A 164 -12.60 8.62 -3.23
CA VAL A 164 -11.89 9.34 -4.31
C VAL A 164 -12.80 10.38 -4.93
#